data_AF-A0AAN8WYW8-F1
#
_entry.id   AF-A0AAN8WYW8-F1
#
_cell.length_a   1.000
_cell.length_b   1.000
_cell.length_c   1.000
_cell.angle_alpha   90.00
_cell.angle_beta   90.00
_cell.angle_gamma   90.00
#
_symmetry.space_group_name_H-M   'P 1'
#
loop_
_entity.id
_entity.type
_entity.pdbx_description
1 polymer ?
#
loop_
_entity_poly.entity_id
_entity_poly.type
_entity_poly.pdbx_seq_one_letter_code
_entity_poly.pdbx_strand_id
1 'polypeptide(L)'
;MTYHIMRGRLFFILAYFDFAIYVMPQKPAVIKAATLPITFRCMNDKCGVDTRISRFVLPIGATVNMDGTALFVSVGTVFIAQMNELPLGIGEYATIVVTATAASVASASVPSAALVLILIVLTSVNLPAEDVSLLFTIDWLVDRFRTTNNMLGDCYTAAIVEHWSQGELKAMDDETASAENAYASDVEKAADLTPLESQVASKEKLNNGEIRVEVEADDKDISTTTKI
;
A
#
# COMPACT_ATOMS: atom_id res chain seq x y z
N MET A 1 3.50 -13.51 27.28
CA MET A 1 2.76 -12.83 26.19
C MET A 1 3.55 -11.67 25.58
N THR A 2 4.31 -10.90 26.36
CA THR A 2 5.19 -9.80 25.87
C THR A 2 6.41 -10.25 25.04
N TYR A 3 6.81 -11.52 25.13
CA TYR A 3 7.98 -12.08 24.46
C TYR A 3 7.78 -12.37 22.94
N HIS A 4 6.54 -12.48 22.46
CA HIS A 4 6.28 -12.70 21.02
C HIS A 4 6.37 -11.38 20.23
N ILE A 5 5.93 -10.27 20.83
CA ILE A 5 5.99 -8.93 20.25
C ILE A 5 7.44 -8.41 20.15
N MET A 6 8.33 -8.77 21.10
CA MET A 6 9.73 -8.34 21.06
C MET A 6 10.60 -9.07 20.03
N ARG A 7 10.23 -10.29 19.61
CA ARG A 7 11.02 -11.06 18.63
C ARG A 7 10.78 -10.62 17.18
N GLY A 8 9.58 -10.13 16.86
CA GLY A 8 9.27 -9.51 15.58
C GLY A 8 10.02 -8.19 15.34
N ARG A 9 10.29 -7.41 16.41
CA ARG A 9 10.96 -6.09 16.34
C ARG A 9 12.40 -6.16 15.81
N LEU A 10 13.16 -7.19 16.19
CA LEU A 10 14.52 -7.42 15.69
C LEU A 10 14.50 -8.01 14.27
N PHE A 11 13.52 -8.86 13.97
CA PHE A 11 13.34 -9.44 12.64
C PHE A 11 12.94 -8.41 11.59
N PHE A 12 12.14 -7.41 11.96
CA PHE A 12 11.76 -6.29 11.09
C PHE A 12 12.93 -5.38 10.75
N ILE A 13 13.79 -5.10 11.73
CA ILE A 13 15.03 -4.34 11.53
C ILE A 13 16.03 -5.14 10.66
N LEU A 14 16.11 -6.45 10.83
CA LEU A 14 16.94 -7.30 9.96
C LEU A 14 16.35 -7.44 8.54
N ALA A 15 15.03 -7.53 8.42
CA ALA A 15 14.34 -7.49 7.13
C ALA A 15 14.51 -6.12 6.45
N TYR A 16 14.59 -5.03 7.22
CA TYR A 16 14.97 -3.71 6.74
C TYR A 16 16.39 -3.71 6.15
N PHE A 17 17.37 -4.27 6.87
CA PHE A 17 18.73 -4.38 6.33
C PHE A 17 18.79 -5.28 5.09
N ASP A 18 18.09 -6.42 5.07
CA ASP A 18 18.00 -7.29 3.89
C ASP A 18 17.35 -6.57 2.70
N PHE A 19 16.24 -5.87 2.92
CA PHE A 19 15.52 -5.17 1.85
C PHE A 19 16.30 -3.95 1.33
N ALA A 20 16.87 -3.17 2.25
CA ALA A 20 17.72 -2.02 1.96
C ALA A 20 18.99 -2.45 1.20
N ILE A 21 19.65 -3.54 1.61
CA ILE A 21 20.85 -4.07 0.91
C ILE A 21 20.48 -4.72 -0.42
N TYR A 22 19.32 -5.36 -0.53
CA TYR A 22 18.93 -6.07 -1.76
C TYR A 22 18.37 -5.13 -2.84
N VAL A 23 17.66 -4.06 -2.46
CA VAL A 23 16.97 -3.15 -3.39
C VAL A 23 17.79 -1.89 -3.72
N MET A 24 18.57 -1.33 -2.77
CA MET A 24 19.36 -0.12 -3.03
C MET A 24 20.42 -0.24 -4.15
N PRO A 25 21.11 -1.37 -4.37
CA PRO A 25 22.15 -1.46 -5.40
C PRO A 25 21.62 -1.74 -6.81
N GLN A 26 20.36 -2.19 -6.96
CA GLN A 26 19.90 -2.81 -8.21
C GLN A 26 19.34 -1.80 -9.24
N LYS A 27 18.94 -0.59 -8.83
CA LYS A 27 18.38 0.42 -9.74
C LYS A 27 18.76 1.87 -9.38
N PRO A 28 18.85 2.77 -10.37
CA PRO A 28 19.14 4.19 -10.16
C PRO A 28 18.01 4.93 -9.42
N ALA A 29 16.79 4.39 -9.37
CA ALA A 29 15.66 4.93 -8.62
C ALA A 29 14.87 3.79 -7.94
N VAL A 30 14.46 3.99 -6.68
CA VAL A 30 13.59 3.07 -5.95
C VAL A 30 12.18 3.63 -6.00
N ILE A 31 11.23 2.87 -6.56
CA ILE A 31 9.83 3.30 -6.67
C ILE A 31 8.99 2.40 -5.77
N LYS A 32 8.28 2.98 -4.80
CA LYS A 32 7.38 2.26 -3.86
C LYS A 32 6.46 1.27 -4.57
N ALA A 33 5.81 1.72 -5.65
CA ALA A 33 4.88 0.90 -6.42
C ALA A 33 5.54 -0.34 -7.06
N ALA A 34 6.80 -0.21 -7.52
CA ALA A 34 7.54 -1.32 -8.12
C ALA A 34 7.98 -2.36 -7.08
N THR A 35 8.15 -1.94 -5.82
CA THR A 35 8.55 -2.80 -4.71
C THR A 35 7.38 -3.45 -3.96
N LEU A 36 6.16 -2.97 -4.19
CA LEU A 36 4.93 -3.44 -3.54
C LEU A 36 4.72 -4.97 -3.53
N PRO A 37 4.91 -5.72 -4.63
CA PRO A 37 4.76 -7.19 -4.60
C PRO A 37 5.79 -7.88 -3.70
N ILE A 38 7.00 -7.34 -3.59
CA ILE A 38 8.03 -7.87 -2.69
C ILE A 38 7.65 -7.56 -1.25
N THR A 39 7.15 -6.35 -0.98
CA THR A 39 6.64 -5.96 0.34
C THR A 39 5.48 -6.85 0.78
N PHE A 40 4.53 -7.18 -0.11
CA PHE A 40 3.46 -8.12 0.19
C PHE A 40 3.97 -9.48 0.66
N ARG A 41 4.92 -10.07 -0.08
CA ARG A 41 5.52 -11.36 0.31
C ARG A 41 6.28 -11.26 1.63
N CYS A 42 7.02 -10.19 1.85
CA CYS A 42 7.73 -9.99 3.12
C CYS A 42 6.76 -9.88 4.31
N MET A 43 5.67 -9.13 4.13
CA MET A 43 4.66 -8.92 5.18
C MET A 43 3.87 -10.19 5.50
N ASN A 44 3.46 -10.94 4.48
CA ASN A 44 2.70 -12.17 4.67
C ASN A 44 3.61 -13.33 5.14
N ASP A 45 4.72 -13.59 4.43
CA ASP A 45 5.53 -14.79 4.64
C ASP A 45 6.52 -14.65 5.81
N LYS A 46 7.15 -13.47 5.97
CA LYS A 46 8.15 -13.25 7.03
C LYS A 46 7.58 -12.61 8.28
N CYS A 47 6.67 -11.65 8.12
CA CYS A 47 6.10 -10.89 9.24
C CYS A 47 4.81 -11.50 9.79
N GLY A 48 4.17 -12.42 9.04
CA GLY A 48 2.96 -13.11 9.47
C GLY A 48 1.73 -12.21 9.54
N VAL A 49 1.73 -11.07 8.85
CA VAL A 49 0.57 -10.16 8.83
C VAL A 49 -0.53 -10.76 7.95
N ASP A 50 -1.78 -10.66 8.43
CA ASP A 50 -2.94 -11.15 7.70
C ASP A 50 -3.03 -10.53 6.29
N THR A 51 -3.25 -11.38 5.28
CA THR A 51 -3.28 -10.97 3.87
C THR A 51 -4.40 -9.97 3.58
N ARG A 52 -5.50 -10.02 4.33
CA ARG A 52 -6.62 -9.07 4.23
C ARG A 52 -6.17 -7.66 4.63
N ILE A 53 -5.43 -7.54 5.73
CA ILE A 53 -4.90 -6.27 6.21
C ILE A 53 -3.81 -5.76 5.27
N SER A 54 -2.85 -6.60 4.90
CA SER A 54 -1.74 -6.15 4.03
C SER A 54 -2.24 -5.66 2.67
N ARG A 55 -3.22 -6.34 2.06
CA ARG A 55 -3.86 -5.94 0.79
C ARG A 55 -4.65 -4.65 0.88
N PHE A 56 -5.14 -4.29 2.05
CA PHE A 56 -5.82 -3.02 2.26
C PHE A 56 -4.83 -1.89 2.53
N VAL A 57 -3.91 -2.08 3.49
CA VAL A 57 -3.06 -1.01 4.01
C VAL A 57 -1.92 -0.66 3.06
N LEU A 58 -1.23 -1.64 2.46
CA LEU A 58 -0.01 -1.37 1.69
C LEU A 58 -0.26 -0.55 0.41
N PRO A 59 -1.30 -0.80 -0.40
CA PRO A 59 -1.59 0.03 -1.57
C PRO A 59 -1.98 1.46 -1.21
N ILE A 60 -2.71 1.65 -0.10
CA ILE A 60 -3.11 2.98 0.40
C ILE A 60 -1.90 3.72 0.97
N GLY A 61 -1.05 3.04 1.74
CA GLY A 61 0.18 3.61 2.28
C GLY A 61 1.18 4.00 1.20
N ALA A 62 1.28 3.20 0.13
CA ALA A 62 2.19 3.49 -0.97
C ALA A 62 1.92 4.84 -1.67
N THR A 63 0.68 5.35 -1.61
CA THR A 63 0.29 6.64 -2.19
C THR A 63 0.22 7.76 -1.16
N VAL A 64 -0.34 7.48 0.02
CA VAL A 64 -0.63 8.53 1.03
C VAL A 64 0.56 8.78 1.96
N ASN A 65 1.28 7.72 2.34
CA ASN A 65 2.35 7.83 3.33
C ASN A 65 3.67 8.21 2.65
N MET A 66 3.98 9.49 2.73
CA MET A 66 5.19 10.09 2.18
C MET A 66 5.95 10.94 3.22
N ASP A 67 5.95 10.56 4.49
CA ASP A 67 6.56 11.36 5.58
C ASP A 67 8.02 11.78 5.35
N GLY A 68 8.83 10.90 4.77
CA GLY A 68 10.22 11.18 4.38
C GLY A 68 10.33 12.22 3.25
N THR A 69 9.31 12.35 2.40
CA THR A 69 9.21 13.42 1.41
C THR A 69 8.92 14.74 2.09
N ALA A 70 7.93 14.79 3.00
CA ALA A 70 7.64 15.98 3.78
C ALA A 70 8.86 16.45 4.59
N LEU A 71 9.59 15.50 5.21
CA LEU A 71 10.80 15.79 5.98
C LEU A 71 11.91 16.33 5.08
N PHE A 72 12.18 15.68 3.95
CA PHE A 72 13.21 16.14 3.00
C PHE A 72 12.91 17.54 2.48
N VAL A 73 11.66 17.81 2.09
CA VAL A 73 11.25 19.12 1.58
C VAL A 73 11.40 20.19 2.66
N SER A 74 10.90 19.92 3.87
CA SER A 74 10.97 20.87 4.99
C SER A 74 12.41 21.20 5.37
N VAL A 75 13.24 20.17 5.56
CA VAL A 75 14.65 20.32 5.93
C VAL A 75 15.45 20.97 4.80
N GLY A 76 15.20 20.60 3.55
CA GLY A 76 15.84 21.20 2.38
C GLY A 76 15.53 22.69 2.23
N THR A 77 14.27 23.09 2.44
CA THR A 77 13.88 24.50 2.44
C THR A 77 14.57 25.29 3.55
N VAL A 78 14.59 24.76 4.77
CA VAL A 78 15.26 25.43 5.90
C VAL A 78 16.78 25.51 5.67
N PHE A 79 17.38 24.48 5.10
CA PHE A 79 18.80 24.47 4.74
C PHE A 79 19.14 25.57 3.73
N ILE A 80 18.35 25.74 2.68
CA ILE A 80 18.55 26.80 1.68
C ILE A 80 18.38 28.19 2.30
N ALA A 81 17.39 28.37 3.18
CA ALA A 81 17.21 29.64 3.90
C ALA A 81 18.43 29.98 4.76
N GLN A 82 18.94 29.00 5.52
CA GLN A 82 20.13 29.17 6.36
C GLN A 82 21.38 29.44 5.54
N MET A 83 21.55 28.78 4.41
CA MET A 83 22.70 28.98 3.53
C MET A 83 22.73 30.38 2.91
N ASN A 84 21.56 30.94 2.61
CA ASN A 84 21.40 32.31 2.12
C ASN A 84 21.35 33.38 3.22
N GLU A 85 21.60 33.00 4.47
CA GLU A 85 21.53 33.89 5.64
C GLU A 85 20.16 34.59 5.79
N LEU A 86 19.09 33.97 5.27
CA LEU A 86 17.73 34.49 5.35
C LEU A 86 17.06 34.03 6.65
N PRO A 87 16.71 34.96 7.56
CA PRO A 87 16.07 34.59 8.82
C PRO A 87 14.64 34.13 8.57
N LEU A 88 14.30 32.94 9.08
CA LEU A 88 12.94 32.42 9.05
C LEU A 88 12.20 32.78 10.34
N GLY A 89 11.05 33.42 10.21
CA GLY A 89 10.08 33.64 11.27
C GLY A 89 9.23 32.40 11.55
N ILE A 90 8.56 32.39 12.71
CA ILE A 90 7.63 31.32 13.12
C ILE A 90 6.51 31.08 12.07
N GLY A 91 6.03 32.15 11.43
CA GLY A 91 5.02 32.04 10.37
C GLY A 91 5.52 31.28 9.14
N GLU A 92 6.76 31.50 8.73
CA GLU A 92 7.36 30.79 7.58
C GLU A 92 7.61 29.32 7.92
N TYR A 93 8.07 29.01 9.13
CA TYR A 93 8.17 27.61 9.59
C TYR A 93 6.80 26.90 9.56
N ALA A 94 5.74 27.56 10.02
CA ALA A 94 4.39 27.00 9.96
C ALA A 94 3.94 26.77 8.50
N THR A 95 4.18 27.75 7.62
CA THR A 95 3.90 27.60 6.19
C THR A 95 4.68 26.44 5.58
N ILE A 96 5.99 26.32 5.84
CA ILE A 96 6.84 25.22 5.34
C ILE A 96 6.26 23.87 5.77
N VAL A 97 5.90 23.70 7.05
CA VAL A 97 5.35 22.42 7.54
C VAL A 97 4.03 22.09 6.84
N VAL A 98 3.12 23.05 6.72
CA VAL A 98 1.81 22.83 6.09
C VAL A 98 1.97 22.55 4.59
N THR A 99 2.75 23.35 3.87
CA THR A 99 2.95 23.19 2.43
C THR A 99 3.74 21.93 2.11
N ALA A 100 4.78 21.58 2.87
CA ALA A 100 5.52 20.34 2.70
C ALA A 100 4.65 19.10 2.97
N THR A 101 3.77 19.16 3.97
CA THR A 101 2.83 18.06 4.25
C THR A 101 1.82 17.90 3.10
N ALA A 102 1.25 19.01 2.61
CA ALA A 102 0.35 18.97 1.47
C ALA A 102 1.05 18.47 0.18
N ALA A 103 2.26 18.96 -0.08
CA ALA A 103 3.08 18.58 -1.23
C ALA A 103 3.50 17.11 -1.19
N SER A 104 3.74 16.58 0.01
CA SER A 104 4.07 15.17 0.24
C SER A 104 2.94 14.23 -0.20
N VAL A 105 1.70 14.54 0.16
CA VAL A 105 0.53 13.75 -0.27
C VAL A 105 0.27 13.91 -1.78
N ALA A 106 0.60 15.07 -2.35
CA ALA A 106 0.44 15.34 -3.78
C ALA A 106 1.52 14.67 -4.66
N SER A 107 2.60 14.15 -4.09
CA SER A 107 3.69 13.54 -4.84
C SER A 107 3.38 12.11 -5.25
N ALA A 108 2.52 11.95 -6.25
CA ALA A 108 2.23 10.65 -6.83
C ALA A 108 3.43 10.13 -7.67
N SER A 109 4.22 9.21 -7.10
CA SER A 109 5.04 8.18 -7.77
C SER A 109 5.93 8.59 -8.96
N VAL A 110 6.50 9.80 -8.98
CA VAL A 110 7.50 10.19 -9.99
C VAL A 110 8.91 10.25 -9.36
N PRO A 111 9.87 9.43 -9.83
CA PRO A 111 11.28 9.54 -9.42
C PRO A 111 11.82 10.94 -9.68
N SER A 112 12.64 11.49 -8.78
CA SER A 112 13.21 12.85 -8.90
C SER A 112 12.21 14.01 -8.78
N ALA A 113 10.92 13.75 -8.48
CA ALA A 113 9.93 14.81 -8.28
C ALA A 113 10.17 15.68 -7.04
N ALA A 114 10.99 15.22 -6.09
CA ALA A 114 11.20 15.89 -4.82
C ALA A 114 11.84 17.28 -4.96
N LEU A 115 12.70 17.50 -5.95
CA LEU A 115 13.27 18.83 -6.18
C LEU A 115 12.22 19.83 -6.67
N VAL A 116 11.25 19.38 -7.46
CA VAL A 116 10.12 20.21 -7.87
C VAL A 116 9.26 20.59 -6.66
N LEU A 117 9.06 19.68 -5.71
CA LEU A 117 8.34 19.99 -4.47
C LEU A 117 9.08 21.02 -3.62
N ILE A 118 10.41 20.94 -3.56
CA ILE A 118 11.23 21.96 -2.87
C ILE A 118 11.03 23.34 -3.50
N LEU A 119 11.01 23.44 -4.83
CA LEU A 119 10.73 24.70 -5.53
C LEU A 119 9.35 25.27 -5.16
N ILE A 120 8.33 24.41 -5.07
CA ILE A 120 6.97 24.82 -4.68
C ILE A 120 6.97 25.36 -3.23
N VAL A 121 7.69 24.70 -2.32
CA VAL A 121 7.74 25.16 -0.92
C VAL A 121 8.57 26.43 -0.77
N LEU A 122 9.72 26.55 -1.44
CA LEU A 122 10.53 27.77 -1.44
C LEU A 122 9.75 28.98 -1.95
N THR A 123 9.01 28.81 -3.05
CA THR A 123 8.17 29.89 -3.60
C THR A 123 7.01 30.26 -2.67
N SER A 124 6.49 29.31 -1.87
CA SER A 124 5.43 29.59 -0.88
C SER A 124 5.88 30.48 0.29
N VAL A 125 7.18 30.52 0.59
CA VAL A 125 7.79 31.39 1.60
C VAL A 125 8.69 32.48 1.00
N ASN A 126 8.59 32.73 -0.30
CA ASN A 126 9.36 33.75 -1.03
C ASN A 126 10.90 33.62 -0.89
N LEU A 127 11.41 32.40 -0.81
CA LEU A 127 12.85 32.14 -0.77
C LEU A 127 13.43 31.93 -2.18
N PRO A 128 14.69 32.34 -2.42
CA PRO A 128 15.38 32.11 -3.68
C PRO A 128 15.59 30.61 -3.92
N ALA A 129 15.40 30.20 -5.18
CA ALA A 129 15.42 28.81 -5.63
C ALA A 129 16.71 28.40 -6.35
N GLU A 130 17.67 29.33 -6.50
CA GLU A 130 18.89 29.14 -7.29
C GLU A 130 19.77 28.01 -6.72
N ASP A 131 19.71 27.81 -5.40
CA ASP A 131 20.55 26.86 -4.66
C ASP A 131 19.97 25.45 -4.54
N VAL A 132 18.80 25.18 -5.13
CA VAL A 132 18.21 23.83 -5.15
C VAL A 132 19.11 22.83 -5.87
N SER A 133 19.97 23.31 -6.76
CA SER A 133 20.99 22.52 -7.46
C SER A 133 21.97 21.80 -6.50
N LEU A 134 22.25 22.37 -5.32
CA LEU A 134 23.08 21.71 -4.30
C LEU A 134 22.44 20.43 -3.78
N LEU A 135 21.11 20.44 -3.59
CA LEU A 135 20.35 19.28 -3.13
C LEU A 135 20.30 18.17 -4.19
N PHE A 136 20.30 18.52 -5.48
CA PHE A 136 20.34 17.53 -6.58
C PHE A 136 21.58 16.63 -6.49
N THR A 137 22.73 17.18 -6.10
CA THR A 137 24.00 16.43 -5.96
C THR A 137 23.91 15.29 -4.94
N ILE A 138 23.04 15.43 -3.93
CA ILE A 138 22.84 14.42 -2.88
C ILE A 138 21.51 13.67 -3.00
N ASP A 139 20.60 14.10 -3.89
CA ASP A 139 19.25 13.55 -4.01
C ASP A 139 19.27 12.05 -4.34
N TRP A 140 20.23 11.59 -5.15
CA TRP A 140 20.39 10.16 -5.46
C TRP A 140 20.59 9.28 -4.22
N LEU A 141 21.19 9.83 -3.16
CA LEU A 141 21.44 9.13 -1.89
C LEU A 141 20.24 9.31 -0.96
N VAL A 142 19.76 10.55 -0.81
CA VAL A 142 18.67 10.87 0.11
C VAL A 142 17.33 10.30 -0.34
N ASP A 143 17.07 10.23 -1.65
CA ASP A 143 15.87 9.60 -2.23
C ASP A 143 15.74 8.13 -1.83
N ARG A 144 16.86 7.40 -1.75
CA ARG A 144 16.87 5.99 -1.32
C ARG A 144 16.45 5.87 0.15
N PHE A 145 17.00 6.70 1.03
CA PHE A 145 16.62 6.71 2.44
C PHE A 145 15.16 7.13 2.63
N ARG A 146 14.73 8.17 1.90
CA ARG A 146 13.34 8.65 1.90
C ARG A 146 12.37 7.53 1.51
N THR A 147 12.60 6.89 0.37
CA THR A 147 11.71 5.84 -0.13
C THR A 147 11.67 4.66 0.83
N THR A 148 12.83 4.26 1.37
CA THR A 148 12.90 3.16 2.34
C THR A 148 12.15 3.49 3.64
N ASN A 149 12.32 4.70 4.19
CA ASN A 149 11.60 5.14 5.37
C ASN A 149 10.08 5.15 5.14
N ASN A 150 9.65 5.66 3.98
CA ASN A 150 8.24 5.70 3.65
C ASN A 150 7.65 4.30 3.50
N MET A 151 8.38 3.33 2.93
CA MET A 151 7.94 1.93 2.86
C MET A 151 7.87 1.28 4.24
N LEU A 152 8.83 1.58 5.11
CA LEU A 152 8.81 1.09 6.48
C LEU A 152 7.55 1.56 7.23
N GLY A 153 7.18 2.83 7.07
CA GLY A 153 5.97 3.37 7.68
C GLY A 153 4.72 2.59 7.26
N ASP A 154 4.64 2.17 5.99
CA ASP A 154 3.51 1.35 5.48
C ASP A 154 3.46 -0.01 6.16
N CYS A 155 4.63 -0.65 6.31
CA CYS A 155 4.74 -1.94 6.99
C CYS A 155 4.39 -1.84 8.49
N TYR A 156 4.87 -0.80 9.17
CA TYR A 156 4.52 -0.54 10.58
C TYR A 156 3.03 -0.31 10.74
N THR A 157 2.43 0.49 9.85
CA THR A 157 1.00 0.77 9.87
C THR A 157 0.21 -0.52 9.70
N ALA A 158 0.58 -1.38 8.74
CA ALA A 158 -0.08 -2.66 8.52
C ALA A 158 0.01 -3.58 9.75
N ALA A 159 1.16 -3.62 10.43
CA ALA A 159 1.32 -4.41 11.66
C ALA A 159 0.52 -3.84 12.85
N ILE A 160 0.43 -2.52 12.97
CA ILE A 160 -0.36 -1.87 14.03
C ILE A 160 -1.86 -2.10 13.79
N VAL A 161 -2.32 -1.96 12.55
CA VAL A 161 -3.72 -2.21 12.17
C VAL A 161 -4.07 -3.68 12.40
N GLU A 162 -3.21 -4.62 12.02
CA GLU A 162 -3.42 -6.05 12.28
C GLU A 162 -3.53 -6.34 13.78
N HIS A 163 -2.72 -5.68 14.62
CA HIS A 163 -2.80 -5.84 16.06
C HIS A 163 -4.13 -5.33 16.65
N TRP A 164 -4.67 -4.22 16.13
CA TRP A 164 -5.91 -3.61 16.63
C TRP A 164 -7.17 -4.29 16.06
N SER A 165 -7.11 -4.81 14.84
CA SER A 165 -8.23 -5.47 14.18
C SER A 165 -8.35 -6.98 14.46
N GLN A 166 -7.60 -7.53 15.43
CA GLN A 166 -7.67 -8.95 15.80
C GLN A 166 -9.09 -9.45 16.12
N GLY A 167 -9.92 -8.59 16.71
CA GLY A 167 -11.32 -8.93 17.00
C GLY A 167 -12.18 -9.03 15.74
N GLU A 168 -12.00 -8.10 14.80
CA GLU A 168 -12.70 -8.07 13.51
C GLU A 168 -12.27 -9.24 12.63
N LEU A 169 -10.96 -9.55 12.61
CA LEU A 169 -10.43 -10.69 11.85
C LEU A 169 -11.04 -12.02 12.32
N LYS A 170 -11.14 -12.22 13.64
CA LYS A 170 -11.78 -13.42 14.21
C LYS A 170 -13.26 -13.50 13.88
N ALA A 171 -14.00 -12.38 13.98
CA ALA A 171 -15.41 -12.36 13.63
C ALA A 171 -15.62 -12.73 12.14
N MET A 172 -14.78 -12.23 11.24
CA MET A 172 -14.81 -12.60 9.83
C MET A 172 -14.50 -14.09 9.59
N ASP A 173 -13.55 -14.65 10.35
CA ASP A 173 -13.21 -16.08 10.28
C ASP A 173 -14.38 -16.95 10.76
N ASP A 174 -15.02 -16.56 11.87
CA ASP A 174 -16.18 -17.25 12.46
C ASP A 174 -17.42 -17.20 11.53
N GLU A 175 -17.67 -16.05 10.89
CA GLU A 175 -18.72 -15.91 9.87
C GLU A 175 -18.46 -16.80 8.65
N THR A 176 -17.22 -16.83 8.16
CA THR A 176 -16.83 -17.65 7.02
C THR A 176 -16.99 -19.14 7.34
N ALA A 177 -16.52 -19.58 8.52
CA ALA A 177 -16.67 -20.96 8.97
C ALA A 177 -18.14 -21.35 9.16
N SER A 178 -18.97 -20.43 9.65
CA SER A 178 -20.41 -20.66 9.81
C SER A 178 -21.11 -20.82 8.45
N ALA A 179 -20.73 -20.01 7.46
CA ALA A 179 -21.26 -20.11 6.09
C ALA A 179 -20.83 -21.41 5.38
N GLU A 180 -19.56 -21.82 5.53
CA GLU A 180 -19.05 -23.08 4.99
C GLU A 180 -19.75 -24.30 5.59
N ASN A 181 -19.96 -24.31 6.91
CA ASN A 181 -20.68 -25.38 7.59
C ASN A 181 -22.16 -25.44 7.20
N ALA A 182 -22.82 -24.28 7.06
CA ALA A 182 -24.20 -24.22 6.58
C ALA A 182 -24.32 -24.81 5.16
N TYR A 183 -23.43 -24.40 4.25
CA TYR A 183 -23.40 -24.92 2.89
C TYR A 183 -23.13 -26.43 2.85
N ALA A 184 -22.15 -26.92 3.60
CA ALA A 184 -21.84 -28.35 3.68
C ALA A 184 -23.05 -29.16 4.18
N SER A 185 -23.78 -28.65 5.19
CA SER A 185 -24.97 -29.31 5.72
C SER A 185 -26.14 -29.33 4.72
N ASP A 186 -26.26 -28.30 3.88
CA ASP A 186 -27.29 -28.23 2.84
C ASP A 186 -26.96 -29.16 1.68
N VAL A 187 -25.67 -29.31 1.34
CA VAL A 187 -25.19 -30.28 0.34
C VAL A 187 -25.39 -31.73 0.82
N GLU A 188 -25.10 -32.01 2.10
CA GLU A 188 -25.29 -33.34 2.68
C GLU A 188 -26.78 -33.73 2.75
N LYS A 189 -27.64 -32.80 3.19
CA LYS A 189 -29.10 -32.99 3.16
C LYS A 189 -29.62 -33.20 1.74
N ALA A 190 -29.09 -32.50 0.75
CA ALA A 190 -29.49 -32.66 -0.65
C ALA A 190 -29.02 -33.98 -1.28
N ALA A 191 -27.91 -34.55 -0.79
CA ALA A 191 -27.38 -35.84 -1.22
C ALA A 191 -28.17 -37.04 -0.66
N ASP A 192 -28.82 -36.86 0.49
CA ASP A 192 -29.67 -37.88 1.14
C ASP A 192 -31.15 -37.83 0.68
N LEU A 193 -31.49 -36.89 -0.20
CA LEU A 193 -32.84 -36.79 -0.78
C LEU A 193 -33.11 -37.95 -1.74
N THR A 194 -34.29 -38.55 -1.59
CA THR A 194 -34.76 -39.56 -2.54
C THR A 194 -34.96 -38.95 -3.95
N PRO A 195 -34.93 -39.74 -5.04
CA PRO A 195 -35.07 -39.23 -6.41
C PRO A 195 -36.34 -38.42 -6.70
N LEU A 196 -37.34 -38.48 -5.81
CA LEU A 196 -38.56 -37.69 -5.88
C LEU A 196 -38.41 -36.31 -5.24
N GLU A 197 -37.68 -36.22 -4.13
CA GLU A 197 -37.46 -34.97 -3.39
C GLU A 197 -36.49 -34.04 -4.13
N SER A 198 -35.52 -34.59 -4.87
CA SER A 198 -34.63 -33.81 -5.75
C SER A 198 -35.40 -33.12 -6.91
N GLN A 199 -36.50 -33.71 -7.37
CA GLN A 199 -37.38 -33.12 -8.40
C GLN A 199 -38.31 -32.03 -7.83
N VAL A 200 -38.68 -32.13 -6.55
CA VAL A 200 -39.48 -31.10 -5.86
C VAL A 200 -38.60 -29.91 -5.49
N ALA A 201 -37.40 -30.14 -4.95
CA ALA A 201 -36.45 -29.10 -4.59
C ALA A 201 -35.92 -28.30 -5.80
N SER A 202 -35.75 -28.94 -6.95
CA SER A 202 -35.38 -28.26 -8.21
C SER A 202 -36.50 -27.35 -8.74
N LYS A 203 -37.77 -27.73 -8.57
CA LYS A 203 -38.92 -26.86 -8.89
C LYS A 203 -39.09 -25.72 -7.90
N GLU A 204 -38.80 -25.94 -6.62
CA GLU A 204 -38.91 -24.92 -5.58
C GLU A 204 -37.81 -23.86 -5.70
N LYS A 205 -36.58 -24.26 -6.03
CA LYS A 205 -35.47 -23.32 -6.33
C LYS A 205 -35.68 -22.51 -7.62
N LEU A 206 -36.35 -23.06 -8.63
CA LEU A 206 -36.72 -22.31 -9.84
C LEU A 206 -37.74 -21.19 -9.55
N ASN A 207 -38.57 -21.37 -8.53
CA ASN A 207 -39.68 -20.47 -8.21
C ASN A 207 -39.28 -19.31 -7.27
N ASN A 208 -38.23 -19.50 -6.46
CA ASN A 208 -37.76 -18.50 -5.48
C ASN A 208 -36.60 -17.60 -5.98
N GLY A 209 -36.25 -17.68 -7.27
CA GLY A 209 -35.77 -16.49 -8.00
C GLY A 209 -34.32 -16.06 -7.83
N GLU A 210 -33.33 -16.96 -7.81
CA GLU A 210 -31.97 -16.59 -8.22
C GLU A 210 -31.16 -17.79 -8.73
N ILE A 211 -31.12 -17.96 -10.06
CA ILE A 211 -30.02 -18.61 -10.77
C ILE A 211 -29.73 -17.77 -12.01
N ARG A 212 -28.59 -17.08 -12.01
CA ARG A 212 -28.10 -16.36 -13.18
C ARG A 212 -26.63 -16.70 -13.39
N VAL A 213 -26.36 -17.53 -14.41
CA VAL A 213 -25.16 -17.42 -15.25
C VAL A 213 -25.61 -17.72 -16.68
N GLU A 214 -25.84 -16.66 -17.46
CA GLU A 214 -25.85 -16.75 -18.92
C GLU A 214 -24.41 -16.92 -19.40
N VAL A 215 -24.15 -17.98 -20.15
CA VAL A 215 -23.15 -17.95 -21.22
C VAL A 215 -23.85 -18.49 -22.46
N GLU A 216 -24.52 -17.60 -23.17
CA GLU A 216 -24.93 -17.84 -24.55
C GLU A 216 -23.91 -17.12 -25.44
N ALA A 217 -22.97 -17.89 -26.00
CA ALA A 217 -22.12 -17.42 -27.08
C ALA A 217 -22.97 -17.42 -28.36
N ASP A 218 -23.52 -16.25 -28.70
CA ASP A 218 -24.10 -16.01 -30.01
C ASP A 218 -22.96 -15.66 -30.97
N ASP A 219 -22.59 -16.60 -31.83
CA ASP A 219 -21.69 -16.35 -32.96
C ASP A 219 -22.38 -16.80 -34.25
N LYS A 220 -22.95 -15.82 -34.96
CA LYS A 220 -23.12 -15.85 -36.41
C LYS A 220 -22.31 -14.72 -37.02
N ASP A 221 -21.17 -15.13 -37.57
CA ASP A 221 -20.49 -14.61 -38.75
C ASP A 221 -20.06 -13.13 -38.76
N ILE A 222 -18.75 -12.90 -38.56
CA ILE A 222 -17.93 -12.13 -39.52
C ILE A 222 -16.53 -12.75 -39.59
N SER A 223 -16.15 -13.10 -40.81
CA SER A 223 -14.84 -13.65 -41.18
C SER A 223 -13.71 -12.68 -40.85
N THR A 224 -12.56 -13.19 -40.40
CA THR A 224 -11.25 -12.79 -40.96
C THR A 224 -10.23 -13.90 -40.72
N THR A 225 -9.97 -14.64 -41.79
CA THR A 225 -8.76 -15.45 -42.02
C THR A 225 -7.50 -14.62 -41.78
N THR A 226 -6.52 -15.14 -41.04
CA THR A 226 -5.14 -15.31 -41.53
C THR A 226 -4.33 -16.20 -40.60
N LYS A 227 -3.51 -17.03 -41.23
CA LYS A 227 -2.76 -18.18 -40.73
C LYS A 227 -1.45 -17.79 -40.04
N ILE A 228 -1.00 -18.78 -39.24
CA ILE A 228 0.29 -19.08 -38.60
C ILE A 228 0.61 -18.24 -37.37
#